data_AF-A0AA47EJV0-F1
#
_entry.id   AF-A0AA47EJV0-F1
#
_cell.length_a   1.000
_cell.length_b   1.000
_cell.length_c   1.000
_cell.angle_alpha   90.00
_cell.angle_beta   90.00
_cell.angle_gamma   90.00
#
_symmetry.space_group_name_H-M   'P 1'
#
loop_
_entity.id
_entity.type
_entity.pdbx_description
1 polymer ?
#
loop_
_entity_poly.entity_id
_entity_poly.type
_entity_poly.pdbx_seq_one_letter_code
_entity_poly.pdbx_strand_id
1 'polypeptide(L)'
;MRIETNSSTRIYKDKLSFEILNNLSNILYVGNEAKIKAYSILVYNHEKGLSQSIHLTIKNMFNLNTYYTNYAACEAKWNKSSNVELNKMYIDDLKQNINHREKCVKDLINKIKFWSKIHAHIIDISKAIKNSKSLPKFKYYRPYYFYMWDDKIFVEANYKNKTIIYNMYDFEHALVIKKISRLTNKLNMIKRGICYQKQKLARLNTSAVKSCFGTKKLFKAQHTLYNDHFAWKEDFYKARHKTIDLQGLNTVTQGNACVKYNYETNLLIIQLPYENKIGAYHSSQWFEVENVDFPYHKDLLIEALNTKNSPVSWRIEDKGDYFLFKASYKLFKDESQINYSKANGVVSYDINYDHIAWSETDCIGNLLDFGSIHFNIANKTSGQISKILEKSAIGLVQIARDKNKPLAGEDIKNISKSKLTYGNTKRNMKISMFAHKKIIEAISSRAFKENLAVFYVNPAYTSQMGKIKYMKAKGISIHVSAAYCIARRALGYKEKIPLIYRTFTNNWRVLSKELKTLKIQYLYKISSTFGYSNLKAFVKDTMVRNYVLFKEKPIVKFSFN
;
A
#
# COMPACT_ATOMS: atom_id res chain seq x y z
N MET A 1 22.84 7.03 1.71
CA MET A 1 21.36 7.10 1.45
C MET A 1 20.99 8.57 1.27
N ARG A 2 20.25 8.98 0.22
CA ARG A 2 19.91 10.41 -0.01
C ARG A 2 18.50 10.68 0.48
N ILE A 3 18.33 11.67 1.36
CA ILE A 3 17.01 12.04 1.89
C ILE A 3 16.68 13.46 1.49
N GLU A 4 15.58 13.61 0.76
CA GLU A 4 14.98 14.91 0.47
C GLU A 4 14.32 15.45 1.74
N THR A 5 14.74 16.63 2.14
CA THR A 5 14.16 17.38 3.26
C THR A 5 13.45 18.61 2.71
N ASN A 6 12.30 18.93 3.30
CA ASN A 6 11.49 20.05 2.90
C ASN A 6 11.32 21.02 4.08
N SER A 7 11.66 22.27 3.87
CA SER A 7 11.27 23.39 4.74
C SER A 7 10.07 24.09 4.10
N SER A 8 9.08 24.50 4.88
CA SER A 8 7.87 25.14 4.35
C SER A 8 7.40 26.30 5.21
N THR A 9 6.89 27.35 4.56
CA THR A 9 6.30 28.51 5.22
C THR A 9 5.06 29.01 4.50
N ARG A 10 4.15 29.63 5.24
CA ARG A 10 2.86 30.14 4.75
C ARG A 10 2.84 31.67 4.80
N ILE A 11 2.35 32.30 3.75
CA ILE A 11 2.16 33.75 3.68
C ILE A 11 0.74 34.02 3.20
N TYR A 12 -0.03 34.73 4.01
CA TYR A 12 -1.42 35.08 3.69
C TYR A 12 -1.48 36.18 2.64
N LYS A 13 -2.48 36.11 1.76
CA LYS A 13 -2.60 37.02 0.61
C LYS A 13 -2.89 38.47 1.01
N ASP A 14 -3.57 38.68 2.14
CA ASP A 14 -3.84 39.99 2.74
C ASP A 14 -2.56 40.73 3.17
N LYS A 15 -1.45 40.01 3.39
CA LYS A 15 -0.14 40.57 3.76
C LYS A 15 0.75 40.90 2.56
N LEU A 16 0.30 40.63 1.33
CA LEU A 16 1.08 40.84 0.12
C LEU A 16 0.52 42.03 -0.67
N SER A 17 1.41 42.80 -1.29
CA SER A 17 0.99 43.86 -2.20
C SER A 17 0.25 43.28 -3.42
N PHE A 18 -0.63 44.07 -4.02
CA PHE A 18 -1.36 43.67 -5.23
C PHE A 18 -0.42 43.24 -6.37
N GLU A 19 0.72 43.92 -6.51
CA GLU A 19 1.74 43.58 -7.50
C GLU A 19 2.34 42.19 -7.27
N ILE A 20 2.72 41.85 -6.03
CA ILE A 20 3.26 40.53 -5.68
C ILE A 20 2.20 39.44 -5.93
N LEU A 21 0.95 39.69 -5.55
CA LEU A 21 -0.16 38.76 -5.81
C LEU A 21 -0.33 38.48 -7.31
N ASN A 22 -0.27 39.52 -8.13
CA ASN A 22 -0.39 39.40 -9.58
C ASN A 22 0.81 38.63 -10.17
N ASN A 23 2.03 38.94 -9.72
CA ASN A 23 3.25 38.28 -10.17
C ASN A 23 3.26 36.77 -9.83
N LEU A 24 2.90 36.40 -8.59
CA LEU A 24 2.79 35.01 -8.16
C LEU A 24 1.71 34.26 -8.94
N SER A 25 0.54 34.88 -9.13
CA SER A 25 -0.57 34.29 -9.89
C SER A 25 -0.19 34.09 -11.36
N ASN A 26 0.53 35.05 -11.94
CA ASN A 26 0.99 34.98 -13.32
C ASN A 26 2.02 33.85 -13.51
N ILE A 27 3.01 33.73 -12.60
CA ILE A 27 3.99 32.64 -12.62
C ILE A 27 3.30 31.28 -12.56
N LEU A 28 2.37 31.11 -11.61
CA LEU A 28 1.60 29.88 -11.44
C LEU A 28 0.80 29.56 -12.70
N TYR A 29 0.17 30.55 -13.31
CA TYR A 29 -0.61 30.38 -14.52
C TYR A 29 0.25 29.98 -15.73
N VAL A 30 1.19 30.83 -16.12
CA VAL A 30 1.99 30.66 -17.34
C VAL A 30 2.87 29.42 -17.24
N GLY A 31 3.48 29.17 -16.09
CA GLY A 31 4.31 27.98 -15.86
C GLY A 31 3.51 26.68 -16.03
N ASN A 32 2.28 26.64 -15.52
CA ASN A 32 1.43 25.46 -15.64
C ASN A 32 0.83 25.30 -17.05
N GLU A 33 0.38 26.36 -17.72
CA GLU A 33 -0.10 26.24 -19.11
C GLU A 33 1.02 25.81 -20.06
N ALA A 34 2.23 26.36 -19.90
CA ALA A 34 3.41 25.93 -20.65
C ALA A 34 3.72 24.44 -20.43
N LYS A 35 3.69 23.98 -19.17
CA LYS A 35 3.85 22.55 -18.82
C LYS A 35 2.78 21.67 -19.44
N ILE A 36 1.51 22.07 -19.35
CA ILE A 36 0.39 21.29 -19.86
C ILE A 36 0.48 21.18 -21.38
N LYS A 37 0.85 22.26 -22.06
CA LYS A 37 1.09 22.26 -23.50
C LYS A 37 2.28 21.38 -23.87
N ALA A 38 3.40 21.48 -23.15
CA ALA A 38 4.57 20.64 -23.35
C ALA A 38 4.22 19.15 -23.18
N TYR A 39 3.43 18.80 -22.15
CA TYR A 39 2.95 17.44 -21.92
C TYR A 39 2.06 16.95 -23.07
N SER A 40 1.15 17.79 -23.55
CA SER A 40 0.28 17.46 -24.70
C SER A 40 1.11 17.14 -25.94
N ILE A 41 2.09 17.98 -26.28
CA ILE A 41 3.02 17.76 -27.40
C ILE A 41 3.76 16.42 -27.23
N LEU A 42 4.29 16.15 -26.03
CA LEU A 42 4.99 14.90 -25.73
C LEU A 42 4.13 13.63 -25.87
N VAL A 43 2.81 13.72 -25.64
CA VAL A 43 1.89 12.59 -25.69
C VAL A 43 1.35 12.35 -27.11
N TYR A 44 1.07 13.41 -27.87
CA TYR A 44 0.40 13.31 -29.16
C TYR A 44 1.35 13.31 -30.37
N ASN A 45 2.52 13.98 -30.30
CA ASN A 45 3.38 14.19 -31.48
C ASN A 45 4.60 13.26 -31.54
N HIS A 46 4.67 12.23 -30.69
CA HIS A 46 5.68 11.17 -30.73
C HIS A 46 7.15 11.62 -30.93
N GLU A 47 7.58 12.82 -30.54
CA GLU A 47 8.94 13.41 -30.77
C GLU A 47 9.43 13.47 -32.25
N LYS A 48 8.99 12.57 -33.13
CA LYS A 48 9.50 12.36 -34.49
C LYS A 48 8.86 13.26 -35.56
N GLY A 49 7.85 14.05 -35.21
CA GLY A 49 7.10 14.88 -36.17
C GLY A 49 7.12 16.39 -35.88
N LEU A 50 7.98 16.87 -34.98
CA LEU A 50 8.08 18.30 -34.66
C LEU A 50 9.19 18.95 -35.50
N SER A 51 8.88 20.08 -36.13
CA SER A 51 9.85 20.90 -36.88
C SER A 51 10.88 21.60 -35.99
N GLN A 52 10.59 21.77 -34.70
CA GLN A 52 11.46 22.39 -33.70
C GLN A 52 11.45 21.59 -32.39
N SER A 53 12.48 21.79 -31.55
CA SER A 53 12.50 21.16 -30.22
C SER A 53 11.34 21.67 -29.35
N ILE A 54 10.82 20.80 -28.48
CA ILE A 54 9.71 21.13 -27.56
C ILE A 54 10.05 22.37 -26.72
N HIS A 55 11.32 22.51 -26.32
CA HIS A 55 11.81 23.68 -25.62
C HIS A 55 11.58 24.95 -26.45
N LEU A 56 12.05 25.01 -27.69
CA LEU A 56 11.87 26.18 -28.56
C LEU A 56 10.40 26.46 -28.86
N THR A 57 9.60 25.43 -29.10
CA THR A 57 8.14 25.59 -29.32
C THR A 57 7.46 26.26 -28.13
N ILE A 58 7.77 25.82 -26.90
CA ILE A 58 7.18 26.39 -25.69
C ILE A 58 7.73 27.78 -25.40
N LYS A 59 9.04 27.99 -25.61
CA LYS A 59 9.68 29.30 -25.45
C LYS A 59 8.98 30.35 -26.31
N ASN A 60 8.81 30.05 -27.60
CA ASN A 60 8.21 30.95 -28.57
C ASN A 60 6.70 31.14 -28.33
N MET A 61 5.98 30.08 -27.95
CA MET A 61 4.52 30.14 -27.76
C MET A 61 4.11 31.01 -26.57
N PHE A 62 4.90 31.00 -25.49
CA PHE A 62 4.58 31.72 -24.26
C PHE A 62 5.51 32.92 -23.98
N ASN A 63 6.43 33.21 -24.91
CA ASN A 63 7.50 34.20 -24.75
C ASN A 63 8.27 34.04 -23.43
N LEU A 64 8.54 32.80 -23.05
CA LEU A 64 9.17 32.45 -21.78
C LEU A 64 10.68 32.67 -21.83
N ASN A 65 11.26 32.97 -20.68
CA ASN A 65 12.70 32.87 -20.52
C ASN A 65 13.16 31.41 -20.54
N THR A 66 14.46 31.22 -20.78
CA THR A 66 15.06 29.88 -20.90
C THR A 66 14.86 29.02 -19.65
N TYR A 67 14.86 29.60 -18.45
CA TYR A 67 14.72 28.85 -17.20
C TYR A 67 13.29 28.31 -17.00
N TYR A 68 12.27 29.13 -17.19
CA TYR A 68 10.87 28.71 -17.11
C TYR A 68 10.49 27.73 -18.24
N THR A 69 11.09 27.90 -19.43
CA THR A 69 10.93 26.96 -20.53
C THR A 69 11.52 25.59 -20.19
N ASN A 70 12.74 25.56 -19.65
CA ASN A 70 13.38 24.33 -19.18
C ASN A 70 12.54 23.66 -18.08
N TYR A 71 12.06 24.44 -17.11
CA TYR A 71 11.16 23.97 -16.06
C TYR A 71 9.92 23.27 -16.65
N ALA A 72 9.17 23.94 -17.52
CA ALA A 72 7.95 23.41 -18.11
C ALA A 72 8.22 22.12 -18.91
N ALA A 73 9.30 22.09 -19.69
CA ALA A 73 9.69 20.94 -20.49
C ALA A 73 10.13 19.74 -19.61
N CYS A 74 10.94 19.99 -18.58
CA CYS A 74 11.41 18.96 -17.64
C CYS A 74 10.25 18.38 -16.83
N GLU A 75 9.38 19.23 -16.26
CA GLU A 75 8.24 18.74 -15.49
C GLU A 75 7.25 17.95 -16.35
N ALA A 76 7.03 18.37 -17.61
CA ALA A 76 6.22 17.60 -18.56
C ALA A 76 6.82 16.21 -18.84
N LYS A 77 8.14 16.12 -19.05
CA LYS A 77 8.85 14.85 -19.23
C LYS A 77 8.74 13.96 -17.98
N TRP A 78 8.93 14.51 -16.79
CA TRP A 78 8.81 13.78 -15.54
C TRP A 78 7.39 13.27 -15.29
N ASN A 79 6.38 14.11 -15.55
CA ASN A 79 4.98 13.71 -15.48
C ASN A 79 4.67 12.57 -16.46
N LYS A 80 5.23 12.59 -17.67
CA LYS A 80 5.07 11.49 -18.64
C LYS A 80 5.73 10.20 -18.13
N SER A 81 6.96 10.29 -17.63
CA SER A 81 7.69 9.14 -17.05
C SER A 81 6.92 8.52 -15.87
N SER A 82 6.48 9.35 -14.92
CA SER A 82 5.68 8.94 -13.77
C SER A 82 4.37 8.27 -14.20
N ASN A 83 3.67 8.82 -15.19
CA ASN A 83 2.44 8.22 -15.69
C ASN A 83 2.69 6.87 -16.41
N VAL A 84 3.82 6.71 -17.10
CA VAL A 84 4.20 5.44 -17.72
C VAL A 84 4.45 4.37 -16.66
N GLU A 85 5.18 4.71 -15.59
CA GLU A 85 5.39 3.79 -14.45
C GLU A 85 4.07 3.43 -13.76
N LEU A 86 3.22 4.43 -13.52
CA LEU A 86 1.89 4.22 -12.95
C LEU A 86 1.02 3.31 -13.84
N ASN A 87 1.10 3.47 -15.17
CA ASN A 87 0.38 2.61 -16.12
C ASN A 87 0.88 1.16 -16.05
N LYS A 88 2.20 0.95 -15.94
CA LYS A 88 2.78 -0.40 -15.73
C LYS A 88 2.25 -1.04 -14.44
N MET A 89 2.23 -0.29 -13.34
CA MET A 89 1.66 -0.77 -12.07
C MET A 89 0.19 -1.14 -12.21
N TYR A 90 -0.63 -0.33 -12.89
CA TYR A 90 -2.04 -0.64 -13.14
C TYR A 90 -2.24 -1.88 -14.01
N ILE A 91 -1.40 -2.06 -15.03
CA ILE A 91 -1.40 -3.24 -15.90
C ILE A 91 -1.09 -4.50 -15.08
N ASP A 92 -0.06 -4.46 -14.24
CA ASP A 92 0.33 -5.60 -13.41
C ASP A 92 -0.74 -5.96 -12.39
N ASP A 93 -1.33 -4.97 -11.73
CA ASP A 93 -2.46 -5.17 -10.81
C ASP A 93 -3.66 -5.78 -11.54
N LEU A 94 -3.99 -5.32 -12.75
CA LEU A 94 -5.08 -5.90 -13.55
C LEU A 94 -4.79 -7.34 -13.94
N LYS A 95 -3.58 -7.68 -14.39
CA LYS A 95 -3.17 -9.06 -14.70
C LYS A 95 -3.29 -9.97 -13.48
N GLN A 96 -2.82 -9.52 -12.32
CA GLN A 96 -2.95 -10.28 -11.07
C GLN A 96 -4.41 -10.49 -10.67
N ASN A 97 -5.25 -9.46 -10.81
CA ASN A 97 -6.69 -9.54 -10.55
C ASN A 97 -7.40 -10.53 -11.48
N ILE A 98 -7.10 -10.50 -12.78
CA ILE A 98 -7.64 -11.44 -13.77
C ILE A 98 -7.26 -12.87 -13.40
N ASN A 99 -5.96 -13.13 -13.17
CA ASN A 99 -5.47 -14.45 -12.77
C ASN A 99 -6.13 -14.97 -11.48
N HIS A 100 -6.38 -14.09 -10.50
CA HIS A 100 -7.09 -14.46 -9.28
C HIS A 100 -8.55 -14.83 -9.55
N ARG A 101 -9.26 -14.01 -10.35
CA ARG A 101 -10.66 -14.27 -10.72
C ARG A 101 -10.82 -15.55 -11.53
N GLU A 102 -9.89 -15.86 -12.43
CA GLU A 102 -9.87 -17.10 -13.20
C GLU A 102 -9.72 -18.33 -12.29
N LYS A 103 -8.90 -18.24 -11.22
CA LYS A 103 -8.84 -19.31 -10.19
C LYS A 103 -10.18 -19.46 -9.45
N CYS A 104 -10.80 -18.35 -9.05
CA CYS A 104 -12.13 -18.37 -8.42
C CYS A 104 -13.21 -18.97 -9.34
N VAL A 105 -13.13 -18.72 -10.65
CA VAL A 105 -14.00 -19.35 -11.66
C VAL A 105 -13.85 -20.87 -11.65
N LYS A 106 -12.61 -21.39 -11.65
CA LYS A 106 -12.35 -22.84 -11.56
C LYS A 106 -12.96 -23.44 -10.29
N ASP A 107 -12.78 -22.79 -9.14
CA ASP A 107 -13.34 -23.24 -7.86
C ASP A 107 -14.88 -23.22 -7.86
N LEU A 108 -15.51 -22.21 -8.46
CA LEU A 108 -16.96 -22.12 -8.57
C LEU A 108 -17.53 -23.19 -9.51
N ILE A 109 -16.87 -23.45 -10.65
CA ILE A 109 -17.26 -24.52 -11.56
C ILE A 109 -17.23 -25.87 -10.84
N ASN A 110 -16.18 -26.15 -10.07
CA ASN A 110 -16.09 -27.38 -9.28
C ASN A 110 -17.19 -27.50 -8.23
N LYS A 111 -17.54 -26.39 -7.57
CA LYS A 111 -18.68 -26.36 -6.62
C LYS A 111 -20.02 -26.60 -7.34
N ILE A 112 -20.24 -25.97 -8.48
CA ILE A 112 -21.47 -26.18 -9.28
C ILE A 112 -21.55 -27.64 -9.70
N LYS A 113 -20.48 -28.23 -10.25
CA LYS A 113 -20.42 -29.66 -10.60
C LYS A 113 -20.75 -30.56 -9.41
N PHE A 114 -20.25 -30.26 -8.22
CA PHE A 114 -20.59 -31.01 -7.01
C PHE A 114 -22.10 -30.96 -6.70
N TRP A 115 -22.69 -29.76 -6.71
CA TRP A 115 -24.13 -29.62 -6.46
C TRP A 115 -25.00 -30.22 -7.58
N SER A 116 -24.59 -30.12 -8.84
CA SER A 116 -25.26 -30.76 -9.97
C SER A 116 -25.24 -32.28 -9.87
N LYS A 117 -24.14 -32.88 -9.37
CA LYS A 117 -24.09 -34.33 -9.10
C LYS A 117 -25.09 -34.75 -8.03
N ILE A 118 -25.23 -33.95 -6.96
CA ILE A 118 -26.24 -34.19 -5.92
C ILE A 118 -27.64 -34.09 -6.53
N HIS A 119 -27.91 -33.05 -7.33
CA HIS A 119 -29.21 -32.88 -7.98
C HIS A 119 -29.57 -34.03 -8.93
N ALA A 120 -28.63 -34.47 -9.77
CA ALA A 120 -28.84 -35.62 -10.66
C ALA A 120 -29.18 -36.90 -9.87
N HIS A 121 -28.47 -37.14 -8.76
CA HIS A 121 -28.75 -38.27 -7.88
C HIS A 121 -30.15 -38.22 -7.26
N ILE A 122 -30.63 -37.03 -6.87
CA ILE A 122 -32.00 -36.83 -6.38
C ILE A 122 -33.01 -37.18 -7.49
N ILE A 123 -32.78 -36.71 -8.72
CA ILE A 123 -33.66 -37.01 -9.87
C ILE A 123 -33.71 -38.52 -10.14
N ASP A 124 -32.56 -39.21 -10.08
CA ASP A 124 -32.48 -40.67 -10.29
C ASP A 124 -33.32 -41.42 -9.25
N ILE A 125 -33.23 -41.01 -7.97
CA ILE A 125 -34.06 -41.55 -6.88
C ILE A 125 -35.55 -41.29 -7.16
N SER A 126 -35.93 -40.05 -7.51
CA SER A 126 -37.33 -39.70 -7.81
C SER A 126 -37.91 -40.52 -8.97
N LYS A 127 -37.10 -40.78 -10.00
CA LYS A 127 -37.50 -41.63 -11.14
C LYS A 127 -37.65 -43.10 -10.75
N ALA A 128 -36.79 -43.62 -9.88
CA ALA A 128 -36.89 -44.99 -9.40
C ALA A 128 -38.18 -45.21 -8.60
N ILE A 129 -38.53 -44.26 -7.71
CA ILE A 129 -39.79 -44.25 -6.96
C ILE A 129 -40.99 -44.25 -7.91
N LYS A 130 -41.02 -43.34 -8.90
CA LYS A 130 -42.15 -43.21 -9.82
C LYS A 130 -42.39 -44.47 -10.67
N ASN A 131 -41.33 -45.19 -11.03
CA ASN A 131 -41.41 -46.38 -11.88
C ASN A 131 -41.50 -47.69 -11.07
N SER A 132 -41.71 -47.63 -9.76
CA SER A 132 -41.72 -48.79 -8.85
C SER A 132 -40.49 -49.71 -9.02
N LYS A 133 -39.33 -49.12 -9.35
CA LYS A 133 -38.07 -49.85 -9.51
C LYS A 133 -37.30 -49.89 -8.19
N SER A 134 -36.35 -50.82 -8.08
CA SER A 134 -35.45 -50.88 -6.93
C SER A 134 -34.72 -49.53 -6.73
N LEU A 135 -34.73 -49.05 -5.49
CA LEU A 135 -34.11 -47.77 -5.15
C LEU A 135 -32.58 -47.85 -5.35
N PRO A 136 -31.97 -46.84 -6.00
CA PRO A 136 -30.52 -46.79 -6.12
C PRO A 136 -29.89 -46.62 -4.74
N LYS A 137 -28.72 -47.25 -4.53
CA LYS A 137 -27.99 -47.15 -3.25
C LYS A 137 -27.70 -45.69 -2.89
N PHE A 138 -28.04 -45.33 -1.65
CA PHE A 138 -27.79 -43.99 -1.11
C PHE A 138 -26.29 -43.63 -1.18
N LYS A 139 -25.96 -42.69 -2.07
CA LYS A 139 -24.59 -42.16 -2.19
C LYS A 139 -24.27 -41.18 -1.06
N TYR A 140 -23.07 -41.31 -0.54
CA TYR A 140 -22.54 -40.41 0.49
C TYR A 140 -21.83 -39.19 -0.13
N TYR A 141 -22.28 -37.98 0.25
CA TYR A 141 -21.69 -36.73 -0.22
C TYR A 141 -21.35 -35.82 0.96
N ARG A 142 -20.19 -36.02 1.60
CA ARG A 142 -19.81 -35.21 2.78
C ARG A 142 -20.09 -33.70 2.61
N PRO A 143 -20.85 -33.06 3.52
CA PRO A 143 -21.38 -33.56 4.81
C PRO A 143 -22.82 -34.13 4.79
N TYR A 144 -23.38 -34.46 3.63
CA TYR A 144 -24.76 -34.92 3.43
C TYR A 144 -24.87 -36.45 3.39
N TYR A 145 -25.85 -36.99 4.10
CA TYR A 145 -26.18 -38.41 4.19
C TYR A 145 -27.65 -38.64 3.84
N PHE A 146 -27.93 -39.64 2.99
CA PHE A 146 -29.27 -40.00 2.56
C PHE A 146 -29.68 -41.30 3.24
N TYR A 147 -30.91 -41.36 3.74
CA TYR A 147 -31.46 -42.54 4.41
C TYR A 147 -32.99 -42.57 4.31
N MET A 148 -33.58 -43.72 4.64
CA MET A 148 -35.03 -43.91 4.68
C MET A 148 -35.54 -43.96 6.11
N TRP A 149 -36.71 -43.36 6.32
CA TRP A 149 -37.49 -43.47 7.56
C TRP A 149 -38.97 -43.38 7.21
N ASP A 150 -39.80 -44.30 7.74
CA ASP A 150 -41.24 -44.40 7.48
C ASP A 150 -41.62 -44.27 5.99
N ASP A 151 -40.98 -45.10 5.16
CA ASP A 151 -41.13 -45.15 3.69
C ASP A 151 -40.86 -43.83 2.94
N LYS A 152 -40.25 -42.86 3.61
CA LYS A 152 -39.85 -41.57 3.05
C LYS A 152 -38.33 -41.39 3.06
N ILE A 153 -37.84 -40.64 2.08
CA ILE A 153 -36.40 -40.36 1.94
C ILE A 153 -36.07 -39.03 2.59
N PHE A 154 -35.07 -39.07 3.47
CA PHE A 154 -34.57 -37.91 4.19
C PHE A 154 -33.08 -37.67 3.90
N VAL A 155 -32.66 -36.42 4.06
CA VAL A 155 -31.27 -35.99 3.92
C VAL A 155 -30.80 -35.34 5.21
N GLU A 156 -29.84 -35.99 5.87
CA GLU A 156 -29.15 -35.47 7.03
C GLU A 156 -27.95 -34.64 6.60
N ALA A 157 -27.93 -33.35 6.99
CA ALA A 157 -26.83 -32.45 6.77
C ALA A 157 -26.11 -32.15 8.08
N ASN A 158 -24.86 -32.61 8.21
CA ASN A 158 -24.05 -32.39 9.39
C ASN A 158 -23.18 -31.13 9.25
N TYR A 159 -23.64 -30.03 9.85
CA TYR A 159 -22.88 -28.80 9.97
C TYR A 159 -22.19 -28.71 11.32
N LYS A 160 -21.13 -27.91 11.40
CA LYS A 160 -20.15 -27.82 12.50
C LYS A 160 -20.70 -27.87 13.93
N ASN A 161 -21.99 -27.65 14.23
CA ASN A 161 -22.62 -27.92 15.53
C ASN A 161 -24.14 -28.21 15.42
N LYS A 162 -24.66 -28.54 14.24
CA LYS A 162 -26.09 -28.73 14.00
C LYS A 162 -26.31 -29.80 12.93
N THR A 163 -27.19 -30.74 13.24
CA THR A 163 -27.74 -31.71 12.30
C THR A 163 -29.07 -31.16 11.82
N ILE A 164 -29.24 -31.07 10.50
CA ILE A 164 -30.51 -30.64 9.90
C ILE A 164 -30.99 -31.77 9.01
N ILE A 165 -32.22 -32.21 9.23
CA ILE A 165 -32.87 -33.24 8.43
C ILE A 165 -33.83 -32.53 7.47
N TYR A 166 -33.69 -32.82 6.19
CA TYR A 166 -34.59 -32.34 5.15
C TYR A 166 -35.40 -33.52 4.61
N ASN A 167 -36.68 -33.31 4.31
CA ASN A 167 -37.36 -34.19 3.36
C ASN A 167 -36.72 -34.00 1.96
N MET A 168 -36.93 -34.97 1.08
CA MET A 168 -36.31 -34.96 -0.25
C MET A 168 -36.66 -33.71 -1.09
N TYR A 169 -37.91 -33.24 -1.01
CA TYR A 169 -38.39 -32.08 -1.76
C TYR A 169 -37.71 -30.77 -1.33
N ASP A 170 -37.69 -30.50 -0.02
CA ASP A 170 -37.07 -29.30 0.54
C ASP A 170 -35.56 -29.30 0.33
N PHE A 171 -34.92 -30.47 0.42
CA PHE A 171 -33.51 -30.61 0.09
C PHE A 171 -33.22 -30.22 -1.37
N GLU A 172 -34.05 -30.68 -2.30
CA GLU A 172 -33.91 -30.37 -3.72
C GLU A 172 -34.18 -28.89 -4.02
N HIS A 173 -35.39 -28.41 -3.72
CA HIS A 173 -35.86 -27.10 -4.15
C HIS A 173 -35.38 -25.96 -3.25
N ALA A 174 -35.42 -26.13 -1.93
CA ALA A 174 -35.06 -25.06 -1.00
C ALA A 174 -33.54 -24.91 -0.85
N LEU A 175 -32.77 -25.99 -1.03
CA LEU A 175 -31.32 -25.98 -0.81
C LEU A 175 -30.52 -26.19 -2.11
N VAL A 176 -30.63 -27.33 -2.78
CA VAL A 176 -29.75 -27.71 -3.91
C VAL A 176 -29.93 -26.77 -5.11
N ILE A 177 -31.16 -26.63 -5.63
CA ILE A 177 -31.45 -25.79 -6.80
C ILE A 177 -31.11 -24.33 -6.50
N LYS A 178 -31.54 -23.79 -5.34
CA LYS A 178 -31.18 -22.43 -4.91
C LYS A 178 -29.67 -22.24 -4.80
N LYS A 179 -28.92 -23.25 -4.37
CA LYS A 179 -27.45 -23.17 -4.28
C LYS A 179 -26.80 -23.16 -5.66
N ILE A 180 -27.24 -24.04 -6.56
CA ILE A 180 -26.77 -24.05 -7.96
C ILE A 180 -27.03 -22.69 -8.60
N SER A 181 -28.27 -22.18 -8.54
CA SER A 181 -28.65 -20.88 -9.11
C SER A 181 -27.78 -19.74 -8.55
N ARG A 182 -27.62 -19.64 -7.22
CA ARG A 182 -26.74 -18.63 -6.59
C ARG A 182 -25.28 -18.74 -7.05
N LEU A 183 -24.74 -19.95 -7.17
CA LEU A 183 -23.37 -20.17 -7.62
C LEU A 183 -23.20 -19.83 -9.10
N THR A 184 -24.17 -20.18 -9.95
CA THR A 184 -24.19 -19.85 -11.38
C THR A 184 -24.29 -18.34 -11.60
N ASN A 185 -25.15 -17.64 -10.87
CA ASN A 185 -25.23 -16.17 -10.91
C ASN A 185 -23.90 -15.53 -10.51
N LYS A 186 -23.29 -16.01 -9.43
CA LYS A 186 -21.96 -15.55 -9.00
C LYS A 186 -20.88 -15.82 -10.05
N LEU A 187 -20.90 -16.99 -10.70
CA LEU A 187 -20.00 -17.33 -11.79
C LEU A 187 -20.14 -16.34 -12.96
N ASN A 188 -21.39 -16.06 -13.38
CA ASN A 188 -21.68 -15.14 -14.47
C ASN A 188 -21.23 -13.71 -14.15
N MET A 189 -21.45 -13.23 -12.93
CA MET A 189 -20.94 -11.92 -12.48
C MET A 189 -19.41 -11.84 -12.55
N ILE A 190 -18.71 -12.89 -12.11
CA ILE A 190 -17.24 -12.91 -12.16
C ILE A 190 -16.74 -12.97 -13.61
N LYS A 191 -17.35 -13.79 -14.48
CA LYS A 191 -17.02 -13.86 -15.91
C LYS A 191 -17.19 -12.50 -16.60
N ARG A 192 -18.32 -11.81 -16.37
CA ARG A 192 -18.53 -10.44 -16.85
C ARG A 192 -17.44 -9.50 -16.34
N GLY A 193 -17.11 -9.58 -15.05
CA GLY A 193 -16.03 -8.80 -14.44
C GLY A 193 -14.66 -9.06 -15.06
N ILE A 194 -14.35 -10.30 -15.46
CA ILE A 194 -13.11 -10.64 -16.19
C ILE A 194 -13.12 -10.01 -17.59
N CYS A 195 -14.25 -10.10 -18.32
CA CYS A 195 -14.38 -9.51 -19.66
C CYS A 195 -14.09 -8.00 -19.63
N TYR A 196 -14.72 -7.26 -18.71
CA TYR A 196 -14.45 -5.82 -18.53
C TYR A 196 -12.99 -5.53 -18.20
N GLN A 197 -12.34 -6.35 -17.36
CA GLN A 197 -10.93 -6.18 -17.03
C GLN A 197 -10.00 -6.46 -18.21
N LYS A 198 -10.31 -7.47 -19.05
CA LYS A 198 -9.55 -7.77 -20.27
C LYS A 198 -9.68 -6.63 -21.29
N GLN A 199 -10.89 -6.09 -21.49
CA GLN A 199 -11.09 -4.90 -22.33
C GLN A 199 -10.32 -3.69 -21.80
N LYS A 200 -10.35 -3.46 -20.49
CA LYS A 200 -9.58 -2.37 -19.86
C LYS A 200 -8.07 -2.56 -20.06
N LEU A 201 -7.57 -3.79 -19.90
CA LEU A 201 -6.16 -4.14 -20.11
C LEU A 201 -5.75 -3.87 -21.57
N ALA A 202 -6.56 -4.28 -22.54
CA ALA A 202 -6.30 -4.00 -23.96
C ALA A 202 -6.19 -2.50 -24.23
N ARG A 203 -7.12 -1.69 -23.70
CA ARG A 203 -7.09 -0.22 -23.84
C ARG A 203 -5.82 0.40 -23.24
N LEU A 204 -5.36 -0.08 -22.08
CA LEU A 204 -4.16 0.45 -21.43
C LEU A 204 -2.86 0.10 -22.16
N ASN A 205 -2.85 -0.99 -22.94
CA ASN A 205 -1.70 -1.39 -23.75
C ASN A 205 -1.62 -0.63 -25.07
N THR A 206 -2.76 -0.25 -25.66
CA THR A 206 -2.80 0.40 -26.99
C THR A 206 -2.83 1.93 -26.93
N SER A 207 -3.35 2.50 -25.84
CA SER A 207 -3.55 3.95 -25.75
C SER A 207 -2.29 4.68 -25.28
N ALA A 208 -2.03 5.86 -25.84
CA ALA A 208 -1.06 6.80 -25.30
C ALA A 208 -1.41 7.16 -23.83
N VAL A 209 -0.38 7.37 -23.02
CA VAL A 209 -0.54 7.61 -21.58
C VAL A 209 -0.99 9.06 -21.33
N LYS A 210 -2.30 9.25 -21.26
CA LYS A 210 -2.93 10.57 -21.03
C LYS A 210 -2.99 10.92 -19.55
N SER A 211 -2.80 12.20 -19.24
CA SER A 211 -2.97 12.77 -17.90
C SER A 211 -4.09 13.81 -17.89
N CYS A 212 -4.75 13.97 -16.74
CA CYS A 212 -5.78 14.98 -16.51
C CYS A 212 -5.29 15.92 -15.40
N PHE A 213 -4.76 17.08 -15.80
CA PHE A 213 -4.40 18.16 -14.89
C PHE A 213 -5.66 18.73 -14.22
N GLY A 214 -5.60 19.09 -12.94
CA GLY A 214 -6.79 19.52 -12.15
C GLY A 214 -7.57 18.39 -11.47
N THR A 215 -7.11 17.14 -11.63
CA THR A 215 -7.72 15.89 -11.14
C THR A 215 -8.91 15.37 -11.96
N LYS A 216 -8.90 14.06 -12.21
CA LYS A 216 -9.99 13.34 -12.88
C LYS A 216 -11.30 13.38 -12.09
N LYS A 217 -11.25 13.52 -10.76
CA LYS A 217 -12.43 13.63 -9.90
C LYS A 217 -13.17 14.93 -10.21
N LEU A 218 -12.45 16.05 -10.19
CA LEU A 218 -13.01 17.36 -10.49
C LEU A 218 -13.47 17.47 -11.94
N PHE A 219 -12.73 16.90 -12.89
CA PHE A 219 -13.18 16.87 -14.29
C PHE A 219 -14.53 16.15 -14.46
N LYS A 220 -14.77 15.03 -13.77
CA LYS A 220 -16.06 14.31 -13.82
C LYS A 220 -17.18 15.01 -13.06
N ALA A 221 -16.83 15.85 -12.09
CA ALA A 221 -17.79 16.59 -11.26
C ALA A 221 -18.63 17.58 -12.08
N GLN A 222 -18.16 17.99 -13.26
CA GLN A 222 -18.83 18.94 -14.16
C GLN A 222 -20.27 18.58 -14.52
N HIS A 223 -20.63 17.29 -14.48
CA HIS A 223 -21.98 16.81 -14.83
C HIS A 223 -22.79 16.34 -13.62
N THR A 224 -22.28 16.50 -12.39
CA THR A 224 -22.89 15.88 -11.19
C THR A 224 -22.94 16.79 -9.97
N LEU A 225 -21.90 17.57 -9.71
CA LEU A 225 -21.75 18.38 -8.48
C LEU A 225 -21.99 19.87 -8.71
N TYR A 226 -21.90 20.31 -9.97
CA TYR A 226 -22.02 21.72 -10.33
C TYR A 226 -23.31 21.91 -11.12
N ASN A 227 -24.10 22.90 -10.69
CA ASN A 227 -25.29 23.35 -11.42
C ASN A 227 -24.90 24.35 -12.52
N ASP A 228 -23.85 25.13 -12.29
CA ASP A 228 -23.28 26.07 -13.25
C ASP A 228 -21.92 25.59 -13.76
N HIS A 229 -21.78 25.53 -15.08
CA HIS A 229 -20.56 25.11 -15.74
C HIS A 229 -19.42 26.13 -15.55
N PHE A 230 -19.73 27.42 -15.41
CA PHE A 230 -18.72 28.45 -15.18
C PHE A 230 -18.04 28.28 -13.82
N ALA A 231 -18.82 28.06 -12.75
CA ALA A 231 -18.29 27.73 -11.43
C ALA A 231 -17.38 26.49 -11.45
N TRP A 232 -17.76 25.42 -12.16
CA TRP A 232 -16.89 24.26 -12.35
C TRP A 232 -15.58 24.62 -13.07
N LYS A 233 -15.68 25.42 -14.13
CA LYS A 233 -14.53 25.81 -14.95
C LYS A 233 -13.53 26.61 -14.11
N GLU A 234 -13.99 27.52 -13.26
CA GLU A 234 -13.13 28.23 -12.30
C GLU A 234 -12.40 27.27 -11.36
N ASP A 235 -13.14 26.38 -10.69
CA ASP A 235 -12.54 25.44 -9.72
C ASP A 235 -11.55 24.50 -10.39
N PHE A 236 -11.89 24.02 -11.59
CA PHE A 236 -11.03 23.18 -12.39
C PHE A 236 -9.76 23.93 -12.83
N TYR A 237 -9.90 25.20 -13.17
CA TYR A 237 -8.78 26.07 -13.52
C TYR A 237 -7.86 26.35 -12.32
N LYS A 238 -8.41 26.70 -11.16
CA LYS A 238 -7.65 26.86 -9.90
C LYS A 238 -6.91 25.57 -9.56
N ALA A 239 -7.56 24.42 -9.68
CA ALA A 239 -6.94 23.12 -9.42
C ALA A 239 -5.80 22.74 -10.38
N ARG A 240 -5.79 23.27 -11.61
CA ARG A 240 -4.74 23.06 -12.62
C ARG A 240 -3.50 23.93 -12.37
N HIS A 241 -3.70 25.15 -11.87
CA HIS A 241 -2.65 26.16 -11.79
C HIS A 241 -2.14 26.41 -10.36
N LYS A 242 -2.69 25.73 -9.35
CA LYS A 242 -2.35 25.96 -7.93
C LYS A 242 -0.90 25.67 -7.51
N THR A 243 -0.06 25.02 -8.31
CA THR A 243 1.29 24.65 -7.88
C THR A 243 2.31 24.79 -9.00
N ILE A 244 3.49 25.34 -8.71
CA ILE A 244 4.64 25.39 -9.61
C ILE A 244 5.90 24.86 -8.88
N ASP A 245 6.75 24.13 -9.60
CA ASP A 245 7.93 23.43 -9.08
C ASP A 245 9.22 23.94 -9.73
N LEU A 246 9.82 24.99 -9.18
CA LEU A 246 11.05 25.58 -9.69
C LEU A 246 12.26 24.70 -9.31
N GLN A 247 12.75 23.93 -10.26
CA GLN A 247 13.78 22.91 -10.07
C GLN A 247 15.15 23.52 -9.77
N GLY A 248 15.85 22.94 -8.80
CA GLY A 248 17.22 23.33 -8.48
C GLY A 248 18.27 22.75 -9.42
N LEU A 249 19.40 23.45 -9.55
CA LEU A 249 20.56 23.12 -10.39
C LEU A 249 21.85 23.24 -9.57
N ASN A 250 22.70 22.20 -9.58
CA ASN A 250 23.98 22.20 -8.84
C ASN A 250 24.97 23.27 -9.33
N THR A 251 24.83 23.69 -10.58
CA THR A 251 25.75 24.64 -11.23
C THR A 251 25.44 26.09 -10.89
N VAL A 252 24.29 26.37 -10.27
CA VAL A 252 23.80 27.73 -10.02
C VAL A 252 24.00 28.10 -8.55
N THR A 253 24.34 29.36 -8.29
CA THR A 253 24.45 29.91 -6.93
C THR A 253 23.14 29.71 -6.19
N GLN A 254 23.21 29.32 -4.90
CA GLN A 254 22.06 28.94 -4.08
C GLN A 254 21.18 27.81 -4.66
N GLY A 255 21.66 27.12 -5.70
CA GLY A 255 21.01 25.95 -6.26
C GLY A 255 19.77 26.22 -7.12
N ASN A 256 19.41 27.46 -7.47
CA ASN A 256 18.26 27.74 -8.33
C ASN A 256 18.47 29.01 -9.19
N ALA A 257 18.06 28.97 -10.46
CA ALA A 257 18.21 30.10 -11.38
C ALA A 257 17.05 31.10 -11.33
N CYS A 258 15.86 30.66 -10.91
CA CYS A 258 14.65 31.51 -10.86
C CYS A 258 14.38 32.07 -9.47
N VAL A 259 15.02 31.54 -8.43
CA VAL A 259 14.73 31.89 -7.02
C VAL A 259 16.01 32.07 -6.26
N LYS A 260 16.14 33.19 -5.54
CA LYS A 260 17.20 33.45 -4.57
C LYS A 260 16.57 33.70 -3.21
N TYR A 261 17.27 33.31 -2.16
CA TYR A 261 16.80 33.50 -0.79
C TYR A 261 17.86 34.17 0.06
N ASN A 262 17.51 35.32 0.64
CA ASN A 262 18.31 35.97 1.66
C ASN A 262 17.77 35.55 3.03
N TYR A 263 18.55 34.73 3.75
CA TYR A 263 18.17 34.19 5.05
C TYR A 263 18.38 35.17 6.22
N GLU A 264 19.16 36.25 6.02
CA GLU A 264 19.37 37.30 7.03
C GLU A 264 18.14 38.23 7.10
N THR A 265 17.60 38.59 5.94
CA THR A 265 16.42 39.47 5.81
C THR A 265 15.11 38.72 5.61
N ASN A 266 15.16 37.39 5.45
CA ASN A 266 14.02 36.53 5.07
C ASN A 266 13.32 36.98 3.77
N LEU A 267 14.09 37.51 2.80
CA LEU A 267 13.60 37.93 1.48
C LEU A 267 13.72 36.79 0.47
N LEU A 268 12.61 36.48 -0.20
CA LEU A 268 12.59 35.55 -1.33
C LEU A 268 12.47 36.34 -2.64
N ILE A 269 13.50 36.26 -3.48
CA ILE A 269 13.59 37.00 -4.73
C ILE A 269 13.28 36.03 -5.88
N ILE A 270 12.23 36.32 -6.65
CA ILE A 270 11.72 35.42 -7.70
C ILE A 270 11.79 36.12 -9.06
N GLN A 271 12.32 35.42 -10.05
CA GLN A 271 12.39 35.90 -11.43
C GLN A 271 11.01 35.81 -12.10
N LEU A 272 10.63 36.84 -12.83
CA LEU A 272 9.46 36.80 -13.70
C LEU A 272 9.70 35.88 -14.91
N PRO A 273 8.63 35.29 -15.49
CA PRO A 273 8.76 34.24 -16.49
C PRO A 273 9.15 34.75 -17.88
N TYR A 274 9.18 36.06 -18.11
CA TYR A 274 9.43 36.67 -19.42
C TYR A 274 10.84 37.22 -19.54
N GLU A 275 11.33 37.33 -20.78
CA GLU A 275 12.55 38.08 -21.11
C GLU A 275 12.17 39.50 -21.53
N ASN A 276 12.77 40.52 -20.92
CA ASN A 276 12.73 41.87 -21.46
C ASN A 276 13.90 42.05 -22.41
N LYS A 277 13.60 42.29 -23.69
CA LYS A 277 14.59 42.69 -24.69
C LYS A 277 14.76 44.21 -24.63
N ILE A 278 15.96 44.66 -24.25
CA ILE A 278 16.37 46.06 -24.40
C ILE A 278 17.59 46.05 -25.33
N GLY A 279 17.36 46.31 -26.63
CA GLY A 279 18.40 46.18 -27.65
C GLY A 279 18.90 44.73 -27.82
N ALA A 280 20.22 44.53 -27.84
CA ALA A 280 20.86 43.21 -27.90
C ALA A 280 20.92 42.49 -26.52
N TYR A 281 20.49 43.15 -25.45
CA TYR A 281 20.59 42.63 -24.08
C TYR A 281 19.26 42.04 -23.61
N HIS A 282 19.34 40.85 -23.01
CA HIS A 282 18.22 40.21 -22.33
C HIS A 282 18.31 40.55 -20.83
N SER A 283 17.37 41.35 -20.32
CA SER A 283 17.26 41.63 -18.88
C SER A 283 16.17 40.77 -18.25
N SER A 284 16.48 40.25 -17.06
CA SER A 284 15.54 39.49 -16.24
C SER A 284 14.93 40.41 -15.19
N GLN A 285 13.61 40.48 -15.14
CA GLN A 285 12.90 41.16 -14.06
C GLN A 285 12.72 40.22 -12.86
N TRP A 286 12.83 40.78 -11.67
CA TRP A 286 12.71 40.09 -10.39
C TRP A 286 11.76 40.86 -9.48
N PHE A 287 11.07 40.16 -8.59
CA PHE A 287 10.28 40.77 -7.52
C PHE A 287 10.58 40.07 -6.20
N GLU A 288 10.33 40.79 -5.11
CA GLU A 288 10.68 40.35 -3.76
C GLU A 288 9.41 40.00 -2.97
N VAL A 289 9.50 38.92 -2.21
CA VAL A 289 8.49 38.51 -1.25
C VAL A 289 9.12 38.57 0.13
N GLU A 290 8.65 39.50 0.95
CA GLU A 290 9.13 39.72 2.31
C GLU A 290 8.55 38.72 3.31
N ASN A 291 9.19 38.61 4.48
CA ASN A 291 8.74 37.81 5.61
C ASN A 291 8.59 36.30 5.31
N VAL A 292 9.44 35.77 4.43
CA VAL A 292 9.49 34.34 4.09
C VAL A 292 10.41 33.63 5.08
N ASP A 293 9.92 33.40 6.29
CA ASP A 293 10.70 32.71 7.33
C ASP A 293 10.40 31.21 7.37
N PHE A 294 11.43 30.37 7.44
CA PHE A 294 11.34 28.92 7.51
C PHE A 294 11.65 28.43 8.93
N PRO A 295 10.64 28.30 9.82
CA PRO A 295 10.90 27.98 11.23
C PRO A 295 11.44 26.57 11.47
N TYR A 296 11.15 25.64 10.56
CA TYR A 296 11.60 24.26 10.66
C TYR A 296 12.80 24.02 9.76
N HIS A 297 13.88 23.48 10.34
CA HIS A 297 15.10 23.12 9.64
C HIS A 297 15.78 24.31 8.93
N LYS A 298 15.69 25.52 9.51
CA LYS A 298 16.31 26.74 8.96
C LYS A 298 17.81 26.55 8.75
N ASP A 299 18.50 26.04 9.77
CA ASP A 299 19.96 25.85 9.74
C ASP A 299 20.39 24.91 8.61
N LEU A 300 19.63 23.83 8.40
CA LEU A 300 19.88 22.86 7.33
C LEU A 300 19.62 23.45 5.94
N LEU A 301 18.64 24.36 5.82
CA LEU A 301 18.38 25.09 4.57
C LEU A 301 19.52 26.07 4.28
N ILE A 302 20.00 26.79 5.29
CA ILE A 302 21.13 27.72 5.16
C ILE A 302 22.39 26.96 4.73
N GLU A 303 22.68 25.82 5.36
CA GLU A 303 23.76 24.92 4.96
C GLU A 303 23.62 24.47 3.49
N ALA A 304 22.42 24.06 3.08
CA ALA A 304 22.14 23.65 1.70
C ALA A 304 22.27 24.81 0.68
N LEU A 305 21.95 26.04 1.05
CA LEU A 305 22.09 27.22 0.18
C LEU A 305 23.55 27.64 0.02
N ASN A 306 24.35 27.48 1.07
CA ASN A 306 25.77 27.85 1.09
C ASN A 306 26.67 26.76 0.48
N THR A 307 26.24 25.50 0.50
CA THR A 307 26.99 24.39 -0.09
C THR A 307 26.57 24.13 -1.54
N LYS A 308 27.53 24.05 -2.47
CA LYS A 308 27.26 23.67 -3.87
C LYS A 308 26.83 22.19 -4.05
N ASN A 309 26.82 21.42 -2.96
CA ASN A 309 26.56 19.99 -3.00
C ASN A 309 25.07 19.65 -3.16
N SER A 310 24.15 20.51 -2.71
CA SER A 310 22.70 20.29 -2.82
C SER A 310 21.99 21.39 -3.63
N PRO A 311 21.35 21.07 -4.77
CA PRO A 311 20.52 22.04 -5.45
C PRO A 311 19.22 22.26 -4.65
N VAL A 312 18.87 23.51 -4.36
CA VAL A 312 17.62 23.84 -3.67
C VAL A 312 16.51 24.04 -4.71
N SER A 313 15.47 23.21 -4.63
CA SER A 313 14.27 23.35 -5.45
C SER A 313 13.18 24.08 -4.67
N TRP A 314 12.43 24.96 -5.34
CA TRP A 314 11.40 25.78 -4.72
C TRP A 314 10.02 25.42 -5.27
N ARG A 315 9.05 25.16 -4.39
CA ARG A 315 7.65 24.95 -4.76
C ARG A 315 6.80 26.08 -4.19
N ILE A 316 5.95 26.66 -5.03
CA ILE A 316 4.94 27.64 -4.63
C ILE A 316 3.58 26.99 -4.83
N GLU A 317 2.76 26.95 -3.77
CA GLU A 317 1.40 26.41 -3.83
C GLU A 317 0.37 27.47 -3.41
N ASP A 318 -0.63 27.73 -4.25
CA ASP A 318 -1.81 28.51 -3.87
C ASP A 318 -2.81 27.63 -3.11
N LYS A 319 -3.21 28.07 -1.92
CA LYS A 319 -4.19 27.41 -1.05
C LYS A 319 -5.53 28.15 -0.95
N GLY A 320 -5.75 29.20 -1.73
CA GLY A 320 -6.90 30.08 -1.63
C GLY A 320 -6.52 31.34 -0.87
N ASP A 321 -6.50 31.27 0.47
CA ASP A 321 -6.26 32.44 1.33
C ASP A 321 -4.78 32.78 1.52
N TYR A 322 -3.88 31.84 1.23
CA TYR A 322 -2.44 31.97 1.43
C TYR A 322 -1.63 31.22 0.37
N PHE A 323 -0.40 31.66 0.17
CA PHE A 323 0.62 30.91 -0.57
C PHE A 323 1.47 30.09 0.41
N LEU A 324 1.82 28.88 -0.02
CA LEU A 324 2.72 27.98 0.70
C LEU A 324 4.01 27.84 -0.10
N PHE A 325 5.10 28.37 0.44
CA PHE A 325 6.45 28.24 -0.12
C PHE A 325 7.14 27.03 0.49
N LYS A 326 7.77 26.21 -0.34
CA LYS A 326 8.55 25.05 0.11
C LYS A 326 9.92 25.06 -0.55
N ALA A 327 10.95 24.85 0.26
CA ALA A 327 12.30 24.59 -0.20
C ALA A 327 12.62 23.12 0.01
N SER A 328 12.97 22.42 -1.08
CA SER A 328 13.32 21.00 -1.09
C SER A 328 14.80 20.86 -1.41
N TYR A 329 15.56 20.18 -0.55
CA TYR A 329 17.00 20.01 -0.69
C TYR A 329 17.45 18.64 -0.17
N LYS A 330 18.64 18.20 -0.62
CA LYS A 330 19.25 16.94 -0.19
C LYS A 330 20.14 17.21 1.00
N LEU A 331 19.91 16.48 2.07
CA LEU A 331 20.86 16.45 3.19
C LEU A 331 22.05 15.59 2.81
N PHE A 332 23.23 16.20 2.83
CA PHE A 332 24.51 15.48 2.77
C PHE A 332 24.96 15.28 4.21
N LYS A 333 24.87 14.04 4.68
CA LYS A 333 25.54 13.63 5.91
C LYS A 333 26.77 12.83 5.54
N ASP A 334 27.82 13.02 6.32
CA ASP A 334 28.98 12.15 6.24
C ASP A 334 28.56 10.72 6.57
N GLU A 335 28.78 9.79 5.65
CA GLU A 335 28.42 8.38 5.83
C GLU A 335 29.24 7.75 6.97
N SER A 336 30.38 8.35 7.34
CA SER A 336 31.21 7.92 8.49
C SER A 336 30.48 8.03 9.83
N GLN A 337 29.52 8.95 9.96
CA GLN A 337 28.78 9.17 11.20
C GLN A 337 27.63 8.19 11.39
N ILE A 338 27.22 7.47 10.34
CA ILE A 338 26.08 6.56 10.42
C ILE A 338 26.54 5.26 11.09
N ASN A 339 25.89 4.89 12.19
CA ASN A 339 26.16 3.63 12.87
C ASN A 339 25.62 2.45 12.04
N TYR A 340 26.53 1.78 11.34
CA TYR A 340 26.31 0.51 10.64
C TYR A 340 26.69 -0.72 11.47
N SER A 341 27.28 -0.53 12.66
CA SER A 341 27.87 -1.63 13.43
C SER A 341 26.80 -2.53 14.02
N LYS A 342 26.87 -3.82 13.70
CA LYS A 342 26.06 -4.88 14.30
C LYS A 342 26.74 -5.55 15.49
N ALA A 343 27.92 -5.06 15.88
CA ALA A 343 28.76 -5.69 16.89
C ALA A 343 28.07 -5.77 18.26
N ASN A 344 27.14 -4.86 18.58
CA ASN A 344 26.37 -4.87 19.82
C ASN A 344 24.97 -5.51 19.67
N GLY A 345 24.68 -6.09 18.50
CA GLY A 345 23.34 -6.55 18.13
C GLY A 345 22.54 -5.49 17.37
N VAL A 346 21.24 -5.71 17.23
CA VAL A 346 20.34 -4.86 16.43
C VAL A 346 18.99 -4.68 17.12
N VAL A 347 18.31 -3.57 16.83
CA VAL A 347 16.89 -3.40 17.14
C VAL A 347 16.08 -3.69 15.88
N SER A 348 15.22 -4.69 15.92
CA SER A 348 14.38 -5.07 14.78
C SER A 348 12.92 -4.77 15.01
N TYR A 349 12.14 -4.66 13.94
CA TYR A 349 10.72 -4.38 14.01
C TYR A 349 9.86 -5.19 13.03
N ASP A 350 8.63 -5.50 13.44
CA ASP A 350 7.53 -6.09 12.66
C ASP A 350 6.35 -5.11 12.64
N ILE A 351 5.89 -4.73 11.45
CA ILE A 351 4.84 -3.72 11.28
C ILE A 351 3.48 -4.40 11.17
N ASN A 352 2.54 -3.99 12.01
CA ASN A 352 1.16 -4.46 12.01
C ASN A 352 0.16 -3.30 11.85
N TYR A 353 -1.11 -3.63 11.61
CA TYR A 353 -2.16 -2.65 11.33
C TYR A 353 -2.37 -1.61 12.45
N ASP A 354 -2.11 -1.99 13.68
CA ASP A 354 -2.40 -1.24 14.91
C ASP A 354 -1.18 -1.05 15.82
N HIS A 355 -0.01 -1.61 15.46
CA HIS A 355 1.22 -1.44 16.23
C HIS A 355 2.47 -1.79 15.42
N ILE A 356 3.62 -1.29 15.87
CA ILE A 356 4.95 -1.82 15.52
C ILE A 356 5.39 -2.68 16.70
N ALA A 357 5.66 -3.96 16.49
CA ALA A 357 6.34 -4.78 17.48
C ALA A 357 7.85 -4.68 17.26
N TRP A 358 8.64 -4.57 18.32
CA TRP A 358 10.10 -4.49 18.22
C TRP A 358 10.77 -5.47 19.17
N SER A 359 12.01 -5.82 18.85
CA SER A 359 12.88 -6.66 19.68
C SER A 359 14.32 -6.24 19.53
N GLU A 360 15.03 -6.23 20.64
CA GLU A 360 16.46 -5.97 20.74
C GLU A 360 17.23 -7.29 20.88
N THR A 361 18.37 -7.38 20.22
CA THR A 361 19.30 -8.50 20.41
C THR A 361 20.68 -8.07 20.85
N ASP A 362 21.42 -9.01 21.44
CA ASP A 362 22.87 -8.92 21.61
C ASP A 362 23.61 -9.27 20.30
N CYS A 363 24.95 -9.31 20.38
CA CYS A 363 25.86 -9.64 19.29
C CYS A 363 25.73 -11.09 18.78
N ILE A 364 25.27 -12.01 19.62
CA ILE A 364 25.08 -13.44 19.31
C ILE A 364 23.60 -13.72 18.91
N GLY A 365 22.78 -12.68 18.89
CA GLY A 365 21.38 -12.72 18.51
C GLY A 365 20.42 -13.22 19.59
N ASN A 366 20.81 -13.21 20.87
CA ASN A 366 19.89 -13.47 21.98
C ASN A 366 18.97 -12.27 22.21
N LEU A 367 17.73 -12.54 22.62
CA LEU A 367 16.75 -11.51 22.96
C LEU A 367 17.15 -10.80 24.26
N LEU A 368 17.31 -9.48 24.22
CA LEU A 368 17.59 -8.65 25.40
C LEU A 368 16.32 -7.94 25.90
N ASP A 369 15.62 -7.28 24.99
CA ASP A 369 14.46 -6.44 25.30
C ASP A 369 13.43 -6.52 24.16
N PHE A 370 12.18 -6.19 24.45
CA PHE A 370 11.11 -6.20 23.45
C PHE A 370 9.91 -5.35 23.88
N GLY A 371 9.13 -4.94 22.89
CA GLY A 371 7.90 -4.20 23.17
C GLY A 371 7.04 -3.98 21.94
N SER A 372 6.03 -3.14 22.09
CA SER A 372 5.19 -2.70 20.98
C SER A 372 4.76 -1.23 21.12
N ILE A 373 4.81 -0.52 19.99
CA ILE A 373 4.36 0.86 19.85
C ILE A 373 2.99 0.82 19.21
N HIS A 374 1.94 1.08 19.99
CA HIS A 374 0.56 1.02 19.54
C HIS A 374 0.11 2.33 18.89
N PHE A 375 -0.72 2.22 17.85
CA PHE A 375 -1.35 3.36 17.20
C PHE A 375 -2.72 3.00 16.62
N ASN A 376 -3.58 4.00 16.47
CA ASN A 376 -4.92 3.81 15.91
C ASN A 376 -5.09 4.62 14.62
N ILE A 377 -5.23 3.90 13.50
CA ILE A 377 -5.49 4.48 12.18
C ILE A 377 -6.96 4.40 11.75
N ALA A 378 -7.83 3.74 12.52
CA ALA A 378 -9.24 3.60 12.19
C ALA A 378 -9.95 4.96 12.21
N ASN A 379 -10.81 5.21 11.21
CA ASN A 379 -11.60 6.44 11.08
C ASN A 379 -10.77 7.74 11.08
N LYS A 380 -9.51 7.70 10.65
CA LYS A 380 -8.63 8.86 10.51
C LYS A 380 -8.46 9.27 9.05
N THR A 381 -8.23 10.56 8.81
CA THR A 381 -7.92 11.08 7.47
C THR A 381 -6.50 10.69 7.05
N SER A 382 -6.21 10.71 5.75
CA SER A 382 -4.88 10.37 5.22
C SER A 382 -3.74 11.18 5.85
N GLY A 383 -3.98 12.46 6.16
CA GLY A 383 -3.01 13.33 6.81
C GLY A 383 -2.81 13.00 8.29
N GLN A 384 -3.91 12.72 9.02
CA GLN A 384 -3.83 12.26 10.41
C GLN A 384 -3.08 10.93 10.51
N ILE A 385 -3.36 9.99 9.61
CA ILE A 385 -2.65 8.70 9.54
C ILE A 385 -1.16 8.93 9.34
N SER A 386 -0.75 9.79 8.40
CA SER A 386 0.68 10.10 8.20
C SER A 386 1.35 10.60 9.49
N LYS A 387 0.76 11.57 10.19
CA LYS A 387 1.30 12.09 11.46
C LYS A 387 1.41 11.03 12.56
N ILE A 388 0.40 10.15 12.67
CA ILE A 388 0.40 9.06 13.65
C ILE A 388 1.53 8.05 13.36
N LEU A 389 1.72 7.70 12.09
CA LEU A 389 2.79 6.78 11.67
C LEU A 389 4.17 7.41 11.84
N GLU A 390 4.32 8.71 11.53
CA GLU A 390 5.55 9.46 11.77
C GLU A 390 5.91 9.51 13.26
N LYS A 391 4.93 9.79 14.15
CA LYS A 391 5.14 9.73 15.60
C LYS A 391 5.58 8.35 16.06
N SER A 392 4.98 7.29 15.50
CA SER A 392 5.32 5.91 15.83
C SER A 392 6.74 5.54 15.36
N ALA A 393 7.13 6.03 14.17
CA ALA A 393 8.50 5.87 13.65
C ALA A 393 9.52 6.61 14.54
N ILE A 394 9.21 7.83 15.00
CA ILE A 394 10.05 8.56 15.97
C ILE A 394 10.29 7.74 17.22
N GLY A 395 9.23 7.18 17.82
CA GLY A 395 9.36 6.34 19.01
C GLY A 395 10.26 5.12 18.78
N LEU A 396 10.12 4.45 17.64
CA LEU A 396 10.96 3.29 17.31
C LEU A 396 12.44 3.66 17.13
N VAL A 397 12.71 4.75 16.41
CA VAL A 397 14.10 5.20 16.18
C VAL A 397 14.73 5.71 17.47
N GLN A 398 13.94 6.34 18.35
CA GLN A 398 14.43 6.76 19.67
C GLN A 398 14.91 5.56 20.49
N ILE A 399 14.13 4.46 20.53
CA ILE A 399 14.54 3.21 21.19
C ILE A 399 15.88 2.71 20.63
N ALA A 400 16.03 2.70 19.29
CA ALA A 400 17.28 2.26 18.67
C ALA A 400 18.47 3.19 18.99
N ARG A 401 18.23 4.50 19.10
CA ARG A 401 19.23 5.49 19.50
C ARG A 401 19.66 5.28 20.94
N ASP A 402 18.71 5.16 21.86
CA ASP A 402 18.98 4.98 23.29
C ASP A 402 19.77 3.69 23.56
N LYS A 403 19.51 2.65 22.75
CA LYS A 403 20.25 1.38 22.80
C LYS A 403 21.55 1.39 21.99
N ASN A 404 21.86 2.46 21.26
CA ASN A 404 23.02 2.61 20.36
C ASN A 404 23.16 1.47 19.34
N LYS A 405 22.04 1.04 18.73
CA LYS A 405 22.00 -0.10 17.81
C LYS A 405 21.33 0.29 16.49
N PRO A 406 21.80 -0.26 15.35
CA PRO A 406 21.12 -0.06 14.08
C PRO A 406 19.78 -0.80 14.05
N LEU A 407 18.93 -0.39 13.11
CA LEU A 407 17.60 -0.93 12.91
C LEU A 407 17.58 -2.08 11.89
N ALA A 408 16.67 -3.03 12.05
CA ALA A 408 16.40 -4.08 11.08
C ALA A 408 14.91 -4.27 10.81
N GLY A 409 14.52 -4.30 9.53
CA GLY A 409 13.13 -4.48 9.10
C GLY A 409 13.01 -5.41 7.90
N GLU A 410 11.78 -5.72 7.51
CA GLU A 410 11.51 -6.53 6.33
C GLU A 410 11.49 -5.70 5.03
N ASP A 411 12.09 -6.23 3.97
CA ASP A 411 11.84 -5.76 2.60
C ASP A 411 10.48 -6.26 2.11
N ILE A 412 9.42 -5.53 2.46
CA ILE A 412 8.07 -5.87 2.03
C ILE A 412 7.78 -5.20 0.68
N LYS A 413 7.71 -6.03 -0.35
CA LYS A 413 7.10 -5.66 -1.63
C LYS A 413 5.61 -5.43 -1.45
N ASN A 414 5.05 -4.46 -2.19
CA ASN A 414 3.63 -4.09 -2.16
C ASN A 414 2.71 -5.32 -2.05
N ILE A 415 1.93 -5.38 -0.96
CA ILE A 415 0.95 -6.45 -0.76
C ILE A 415 -0.12 -6.29 -1.84
N SER A 416 -0.17 -7.23 -2.79
CA SER A 416 -1.20 -7.26 -3.84
C SER A 416 -2.60 -7.24 -3.22
N LYS A 417 -3.32 -6.14 -3.42
CA LYS A 417 -4.70 -5.96 -2.96
C LYS A 417 -5.70 -6.82 -3.74
N SER A 418 -5.26 -7.52 -4.79
CA SER A 418 -6.08 -8.39 -5.65
C SER A 418 -6.79 -9.52 -4.90
N LYS A 419 -6.21 -10.00 -3.79
CA LYS A 419 -6.77 -11.07 -2.97
C LYS A 419 -7.87 -10.60 -2.01
N LEU A 420 -8.11 -9.29 -1.91
CA LEU A 420 -9.03 -8.70 -0.93
C LEU A 420 -10.48 -8.66 -1.42
N THR A 421 -10.76 -8.83 -2.71
CA THR A 421 -12.12 -8.64 -3.24
C THR A 421 -13.14 -9.65 -2.72
N TYR A 422 -12.70 -10.84 -2.29
CA TYR A 422 -13.57 -11.94 -1.89
C TYR A 422 -13.36 -12.41 -0.44
N GLY A 423 -12.57 -11.66 0.34
CA GLY A 423 -12.27 -11.95 1.75
C GLY A 423 -13.28 -11.35 2.74
N ASN A 424 -13.01 -11.52 4.04
CA ASN A 424 -13.77 -10.87 5.10
C ASN A 424 -13.61 -9.34 5.04
N THR A 425 -14.71 -8.59 4.99
CA THR A 425 -14.73 -7.13 4.87
C THR A 425 -13.86 -6.42 5.91
N LYS A 426 -13.96 -6.79 7.19
CA LYS A 426 -13.14 -6.19 8.27
C LYS A 426 -11.66 -6.45 8.06
N ARG A 427 -11.29 -7.67 7.65
CA ARG A 427 -9.90 -8.03 7.35
C ARG A 427 -9.38 -7.28 6.13
N ASN A 428 -10.19 -7.16 5.08
CA ASN A 428 -9.82 -6.45 3.86
C ASN A 428 -9.63 -4.97 4.10
N MET A 429 -10.48 -4.36 4.93
CA MET A 429 -10.34 -2.99 5.38
C MET A 429 -8.99 -2.78 6.07
N LYS A 430 -8.64 -3.63 7.06
CA LYS A 430 -7.34 -3.57 7.74
C LYS A 430 -6.15 -3.66 6.78
N ILE A 431 -6.19 -4.59 5.82
CA ILE A 431 -5.10 -4.73 4.83
C ILE A 431 -5.06 -3.54 3.86
N SER A 432 -6.22 -3.00 3.47
CA SER A 432 -6.29 -1.85 2.56
C SER A 432 -5.76 -0.56 3.20
N MET A 433 -6.04 -0.37 4.49
CA MET A 433 -5.56 0.74 5.31
C MET A 433 -4.09 0.62 5.70
N PHE A 434 -3.49 -0.56 5.53
CA PHE A 434 -2.11 -0.81 5.94
C PHE A 434 -1.14 -0.01 5.07
N ALA A 435 -0.58 1.04 5.64
CA ALA A 435 0.32 1.97 4.97
C ALA A 435 1.80 1.57 5.16
N HIS A 436 2.14 0.32 4.84
CA HIS A 436 3.47 -0.25 5.09
C HIS A 436 4.61 0.57 4.48
N LYS A 437 4.44 1.02 3.24
CA LYS A 437 5.44 1.83 2.54
C LYS A 437 5.71 3.16 3.25
N LYS A 438 4.64 3.85 3.68
CA LYS A 438 4.75 5.14 4.38
C LYS A 438 5.50 5.03 5.71
N ILE A 439 5.20 3.99 6.50
CA ILE A 439 5.86 3.82 7.80
C ILE A 439 7.33 3.39 7.62
N ILE A 440 7.65 2.57 6.61
CA ILE A 440 9.05 2.27 6.26
C ILE A 440 9.78 3.55 5.89
N GLU A 441 9.23 4.36 4.98
CA GLU A 441 9.84 5.63 4.56
C GLU A 441 10.06 6.57 5.75
N ALA A 442 9.08 6.65 6.66
CA ALA A 442 9.20 7.43 7.89
C ALA A 442 10.31 6.91 8.82
N ILE A 443 10.43 5.58 8.99
CA ILE A 443 11.48 4.95 9.79
C ILE A 443 12.85 5.21 9.16
N SER A 444 13.02 5.00 7.86
CA SER A 444 14.29 5.26 7.15
C SER A 444 14.69 6.72 7.24
N SER A 445 13.73 7.63 7.03
CA SER A 445 13.96 9.07 7.10
C SER A 445 14.39 9.50 8.49
N ARG A 446 13.71 9.01 9.52
CA ARG A 446 14.05 9.31 10.90
C ARG A 446 15.39 8.68 11.27
N ALA A 447 15.64 7.40 10.96
CA ALA A 447 16.89 6.72 11.29
C ALA A 447 18.12 7.44 10.71
N PHE A 448 18.04 7.88 9.45
CA PHE A 448 19.10 8.65 8.81
C PHE A 448 19.33 10.03 9.48
N LYS A 449 18.25 10.72 9.90
CA LYS A 449 18.38 11.96 10.67
C LYS A 449 19.09 11.74 12.00
N GLU A 450 18.98 10.54 12.56
CA GLU A 450 19.56 10.15 13.85
C GLU A 450 20.85 9.33 13.72
N ASN A 451 21.47 9.30 12.53
CA ASN A 451 22.73 8.60 12.27
C ASN A 451 22.68 7.07 12.53
N LEU A 452 21.53 6.44 12.29
CA LEU A 452 21.35 5.00 12.44
C LEU A 452 21.09 4.33 11.09
N ALA A 453 21.79 3.22 10.81
CA ALA A 453 21.52 2.41 9.64
C ALA A 453 20.23 1.60 9.79
N VAL A 454 19.53 1.36 8.67
CA VAL A 454 18.38 0.44 8.59
C VAL A 454 18.70 -0.70 7.63
N PHE A 455 18.74 -1.92 8.13
CA PHE A 455 18.97 -3.13 7.35
C PHE A 455 17.65 -3.77 6.95
N TYR A 456 17.47 -4.05 5.66
CA TYR A 456 16.32 -4.79 5.16
C TYR A 456 16.66 -6.25 4.92
N VAL A 457 15.85 -7.15 5.48
CA VAL A 457 15.99 -8.59 5.29
C VAL A 457 14.80 -9.16 4.52
N ASN A 458 15.02 -10.31 3.87
CA ASN A 458 13.95 -11.02 3.18
C ASN A 458 12.83 -11.41 4.17
N PRO A 459 11.54 -11.08 3.92
CA PRO A 459 10.41 -11.40 4.81
C PRO A 459 10.02 -12.90 4.86
N ALA A 460 10.72 -13.78 4.13
CA ALA A 460 10.33 -15.18 4.00
C ALA A 460 10.18 -15.88 5.37
N TYR A 461 8.94 -16.31 5.63
CA TYR A 461 8.50 -17.14 6.75
C TYR A 461 8.74 -16.60 8.18
N THR A 462 9.19 -15.36 8.34
CA THR A 462 9.52 -14.73 9.65
C THR A 462 8.43 -14.92 10.70
N SER A 463 7.16 -14.63 10.37
CA SER A 463 6.07 -14.79 11.33
C SER A 463 5.80 -16.26 11.69
N GLN A 464 5.99 -17.21 10.77
CA GLN A 464 5.83 -18.64 11.08
C GLN A 464 7.00 -19.16 11.90
N MET A 465 8.22 -18.73 11.59
CA MET A 465 9.42 -19.11 12.30
C MET A 465 9.37 -18.60 13.74
N GLY A 466 9.00 -17.33 13.93
CA GLY A 466 8.79 -16.75 15.26
C GLY A 466 7.74 -17.49 16.06
N LYS A 467 6.57 -17.75 15.45
CA LYS A 467 5.47 -18.52 16.06
C LYS A 467 5.90 -19.91 16.55
N ILE A 468 6.73 -20.60 15.78
CA ILE A 468 7.11 -21.99 16.02
C ILE A 468 8.29 -22.08 17.00
N LYS A 469 9.28 -21.19 16.89
CA LYS A 469 10.52 -21.28 17.66
C LYS A 469 10.50 -20.50 18.96
N TYR A 470 10.00 -19.27 18.91
CA TYR A 470 10.30 -18.28 19.94
C TYR A 470 9.10 -17.88 20.78
N MET A 471 7.89 -17.89 20.19
CA MET A 471 6.67 -17.50 20.90
C MET A 471 6.47 -18.27 22.21
N LYS A 472 6.47 -19.62 22.18
CA LYS A 472 6.34 -20.45 23.38
C LYS A 472 7.60 -20.42 24.25
N ALA A 473 8.78 -20.49 23.63
CA ALA A 473 10.05 -20.61 24.36
C ALA A 473 10.47 -19.34 25.12
N LYS A 474 10.04 -18.17 24.64
CA LYS A 474 10.39 -16.86 25.21
C LYS A 474 9.19 -16.13 25.83
N GLY A 475 7.98 -16.69 25.75
CA GLY A 475 6.78 -16.07 26.32
C GLY A 475 6.34 -14.77 25.64
N ILE A 476 6.75 -14.55 24.39
CA ILE A 476 6.54 -13.30 23.64
C ILE A 476 5.40 -13.43 22.62
N SER A 477 4.84 -12.30 22.19
CA SER A 477 3.79 -12.28 21.16
C SER A 477 4.31 -12.79 19.81
N ILE A 478 3.40 -13.19 18.91
CA ILE A 478 3.77 -13.63 17.55
C ILE A 478 4.47 -12.52 16.75
N HIS A 479 4.10 -11.26 16.98
CA HIS A 479 4.65 -10.09 16.29
C HIS A 479 6.05 -9.77 16.80
N VAL A 480 6.25 -9.78 18.12
CA VAL A 480 7.59 -9.65 18.72
C VAL A 480 8.49 -10.82 18.31
N SER A 481 7.94 -12.04 18.23
CA SER A 481 8.68 -13.21 17.74
C SER A 481 9.12 -13.05 16.28
N ALA A 482 8.31 -12.39 15.45
CA ALA A 482 8.63 -12.11 14.07
C ALA A 482 9.76 -11.07 13.97
N ALA A 483 9.66 -9.97 14.75
CA ALA A 483 10.74 -9.00 14.92
C ALA A 483 12.04 -9.72 15.33
N TYR A 484 11.99 -10.59 16.33
CA TYR A 484 13.18 -11.31 16.79
C TYR A 484 13.82 -12.19 15.70
N CYS A 485 13.01 -12.86 14.88
CA CYS A 485 13.52 -13.56 13.70
C CYS A 485 14.19 -12.62 12.68
N ILE A 486 13.67 -11.39 12.51
CA ILE A 486 14.24 -10.36 11.64
C ILE A 486 15.59 -9.90 12.18
N ALA A 487 15.71 -9.60 13.48
CA ALA A 487 16.99 -9.24 14.11
C ALA A 487 18.06 -10.32 13.88
N ARG A 488 17.74 -11.57 14.23
CA ARG A 488 18.68 -12.69 14.05
C ARG A 488 19.10 -12.86 12.59
N ARG A 489 18.17 -12.68 11.65
CA ARG A 489 18.49 -12.73 10.21
C ARG A 489 19.37 -11.57 9.77
N ALA A 490 19.18 -10.37 10.32
CA ALA A 490 20.02 -9.21 10.03
C ALA A 490 21.46 -9.39 10.53
N LEU A 491 21.64 -10.15 11.62
CA LEU A 491 22.94 -10.60 12.13
C LEU A 491 23.56 -11.77 11.33
N GLY A 492 22.85 -12.32 10.33
CA GLY A 492 23.34 -13.41 9.48
C GLY A 492 22.94 -14.82 9.92
N TYR A 493 22.15 -14.97 11.00
CA TYR A 493 21.72 -16.29 11.45
C TYR A 493 20.69 -16.93 10.51
N LYS A 494 20.91 -18.22 10.22
CA LYS A 494 19.98 -19.07 9.49
C LYS A 494 19.17 -19.93 10.47
N GLU A 495 17.88 -19.70 10.47
CA GLU A 495 16.95 -20.38 11.36
C GLU A 495 16.62 -21.80 10.88
N LYS A 496 17.00 -22.80 11.67
CA LYS A 496 16.67 -24.20 11.41
C LYS A 496 15.30 -24.57 12.00
N ILE A 497 14.59 -25.48 11.33
CA ILE A 497 13.32 -26.05 11.82
C ILE A 497 13.57 -26.80 13.14
N PRO A 498 12.69 -26.70 14.16
CA PRO A 498 12.81 -27.48 15.39
C PRO A 498 12.74 -28.99 15.13
N LEU A 499 13.49 -29.77 15.92
CA LEU A 499 13.60 -31.23 15.77
C LEU A 499 12.24 -31.93 15.71
N ILE A 500 11.28 -31.51 16.54
CA ILE A 500 9.92 -32.03 16.60
C ILE A 500 9.16 -31.98 15.26
N TYR A 501 9.54 -31.07 14.34
CA TYR A 501 8.93 -30.96 13.01
C TYR A 501 9.83 -31.46 11.88
N ARG A 502 11.13 -31.68 12.14
CA ARG A 502 12.08 -32.19 11.14
C ARG A 502 11.75 -33.62 10.72
N THR A 503 11.13 -34.39 11.61
CA THR A 503 10.58 -35.72 11.32
C THR A 503 9.60 -35.71 10.13
N PHE A 504 8.91 -34.59 9.90
CA PHE A 504 8.00 -34.43 8.77
C PHE A 504 8.62 -33.72 7.58
N THR A 505 9.38 -32.64 7.81
CA THR A 505 9.96 -31.86 6.73
C THR A 505 11.12 -30.98 7.20
N ASN A 506 12.16 -30.89 6.35
CA ASN A 506 13.24 -29.93 6.50
C ASN A 506 13.02 -28.62 5.70
N ASN A 507 11.84 -28.45 5.09
CA ASN A 507 11.54 -27.30 4.25
C ASN A 507 10.53 -26.34 4.90
N TRP A 508 10.98 -25.13 5.21
CA TRP A 508 10.14 -24.07 5.81
C TRP A 508 8.89 -23.75 4.98
N ARG A 509 8.94 -23.88 3.65
CA ARG A 509 7.79 -23.63 2.76
C ARG A 509 6.67 -24.63 3.00
N VAL A 510 7.00 -25.92 3.13
CA VAL A 510 6.03 -26.99 3.37
C VAL A 510 5.44 -26.84 4.76
N LEU A 511 6.30 -26.69 5.76
CA LEU A 511 5.91 -26.51 7.16
C LEU A 511 5.00 -25.28 7.35
N SER A 512 5.40 -24.13 6.79
CA SER A 512 4.63 -22.89 6.82
C SER A 512 3.26 -23.04 6.16
N LYS A 513 3.14 -23.81 5.07
CA LYS A 513 1.87 -23.93 4.34
C LYS A 513 0.84 -24.70 5.17
N GLU A 514 1.26 -25.80 5.79
CA GLU A 514 0.38 -26.66 6.57
C GLU A 514 0.02 -26.02 7.93
N LEU A 515 1.01 -25.49 8.66
CA LEU A 515 0.82 -24.90 9.99
C LEU A 515 0.13 -23.53 9.98
N LYS A 516 0.06 -22.84 8.84
CA LYS A 516 -0.68 -21.56 8.70
C LYS A 516 -2.15 -21.68 9.07
N THR A 517 -2.72 -22.88 8.93
CA THR A 517 -4.13 -23.15 9.24
C THR A 517 -4.40 -23.33 10.74
N LEU A 518 -3.37 -23.65 11.54
CA LEU A 518 -3.50 -23.85 12.98
C LEU A 518 -3.57 -22.52 13.74
N LYS A 519 -4.58 -22.40 14.60
CA LYS A 519 -4.67 -21.30 15.56
C LYS A 519 -3.51 -21.35 16.55
N ILE A 520 -3.08 -20.17 17.00
CA ILE A 520 -1.99 -19.98 17.96
C ILE A 520 -2.21 -20.81 19.23
N GLN A 521 -3.44 -20.80 19.77
CA GLN A 521 -3.81 -21.55 20.98
C GLN A 521 -3.51 -23.05 20.91
N TYR A 522 -3.55 -23.65 19.73
CA TYR A 522 -3.26 -25.08 19.57
C TYR A 522 -1.76 -25.37 19.58
N LEU A 523 -0.93 -24.41 19.14
CA LEU A 523 0.53 -24.56 19.17
C LEU A 523 1.09 -24.57 20.58
N TYR A 524 0.50 -23.82 21.51
CA TYR A 524 0.90 -23.86 22.92
C TYR A 524 0.74 -25.25 23.54
N LYS A 525 -0.27 -26.01 23.10
CA LYS A 525 -0.63 -27.33 23.61
C LYS A 525 0.14 -28.48 22.95
N ILE A 526 0.96 -28.22 21.93
CA ILE A 526 1.79 -29.26 21.32
C ILE A 526 2.91 -29.59 22.30
N SER A 527 2.85 -30.79 22.87
CA SER A 527 3.88 -31.41 23.72
C SER A 527 4.74 -32.39 22.93
N SER A 528 4.16 -33.13 21.97
CA SER A 528 4.87 -34.06 21.09
C SER A 528 4.21 -34.18 19.70
N THR A 529 4.98 -34.62 18.72
CA THR A 529 4.50 -34.98 17.36
C THR A 529 4.66 -36.48 17.07
N PHE A 530 5.03 -37.27 18.07
CA PHE A 530 5.24 -38.71 17.93
C PHE A 530 3.91 -39.43 17.58
N GLY A 531 4.01 -40.43 16.69
CA GLY A 531 2.87 -41.28 16.30
C GLY A 531 2.08 -40.85 15.06
N TYR A 532 2.46 -39.75 14.38
CA TYR A 532 1.80 -39.34 13.13
C TYR A 532 2.65 -39.69 11.91
N SER A 533 2.02 -40.24 10.88
CA SER A 533 2.69 -40.63 9.63
C SER A 533 3.03 -39.43 8.72
N ASN A 534 2.34 -38.30 8.87
CA ASN A 534 2.64 -37.07 8.12
C ASN A 534 2.09 -35.81 8.80
N LEU A 535 2.61 -34.64 8.38
CA LEU A 535 2.25 -33.33 8.92
C LEU A 535 0.76 -32.99 8.78
N LYS A 536 0.10 -33.46 7.71
CA LYS A 536 -1.34 -33.21 7.50
C LYS A 536 -2.21 -33.98 8.49
N ALA A 537 -1.86 -35.24 8.76
CA ALA A 537 -2.53 -36.06 9.77
C ALA A 537 -2.39 -35.43 11.14
N PHE A 538 -1.17 -35.00 11.51
CA PHE A 538 -0.91 -34.27 12.74
C PHE A 538 -1.74 -32.98 12.87
N VAL A 539 -1.71 -32.12 11.84
CA VAL A 539 -2.46 -30.85 11.84
C VAL A 539 -3.96 -31.09 11.96
N LYS A 540 -4.49 -32.05 11.20
CA LYS A 540 -5.91 -32.39 11.20
C LYS A 540 -6.35 -32.91 12.57
N ASP A 541 -5.59 -33.83 13.16
CA ASP A 541 -5.92 -34.40 14.46
C ASP A 541 -5.77 -33.37 15.59
N THR A 542 -4.73 -32.52 15.55
CA THR A 542 -4.57 -31.41 16.49
C THR A 542 -5.74 -30.43 16.44
N MET A 543 -6.31 -30.19 15.24
CA MET A 543 -7.53 -29.39 15.11
C MET A 543 -8.76 -30.10 15.69
N VAL A 544 -8.88 -31.42 15.50
CA VAL A 544 -10.04 -32.22 15.96
C VAL A 544 -10.01 -32.44 17.47
N ARG A 545 -8.90 -32.93 18.06
CA ARG A 545 -8.77 -33.14 19.51
C ARG A 545 -9.05 -31.87 20.30
N ASN A 546 -8.48 -30.75 19.86
CA ASN A 546 -8.75 -29.47 20.51
C ASN A 546 -10.16 -28.93 20.22
N TYR A 547 -10.84 -29.37 19.17
CA TYR A 547 -12.25 -29.03 18.97
C TYR A 547 -13.17 -29.74 19.97
N VAL A 548 -12.84 -30.98 20.35
CA VAL A 548 -13.58 -31.78 21.34
C VAL A 548 -13.44 -31.17 22.75
N LEU A 549 -12.23 -30.80 23.16
CA LEU A 549 -11.96 -30.18 24.49
C LEU A 549 -12.65 -28.81 24.72
N PHE A 550 -13.12 -28.12 23.69
CA PHE A 550 -13.85 -26.84 23.86
C PHE A 550 -15.36 -27.03 24.07
N LYS A 551 -15.90 -28.26 23.96
CA LYS A 551 -17.30 -28.57 24.34
C LYS A 551 -17.47 -28.81 25.85
N GLU A 552 -16.39 -29.03 26.60
CA GLU A 552 -16.42 -29.37 28.03
C GLU A 552 -16.34 -28.16 28.97
N LYS A 553 -16.70 -26.96 28.53
CA LYS A 553 -17.10 -25.90 29.47
C LYS A 553 -18.62 -25.73 29.38
N PRO A 554 -19.39 -26.18 30.38
CA PRO A 554 -20.81 -25.87 30.43
C PRO A 554 -20.94 -24.34 30.47
N ILE A 555 -21.70 -23.80 29.52
CA ILE A 555 -22.27 -22.47 29.67
C ILE A 555 -23.19 -22.59 30.88
N VAL A 556 -22.81 -21.98 32.00
CA VAL A 556 -23.70 -21.74 33.14
C VAL A 556 -24.90 -21.00 32.57
N LYS A 557 -26.03 -21.71 32.43
CA LYS A 557 -27.32 -21.08 32.15
C LYS A 557 -27.73 -20.39 33.44
N PHE A 558 -27.76 -19.06 33.44
CA PHE A 558 -28.56 -18.34 34.41
C PHE A 558 -30.02 -18.68 34.13
N SER A 559 -30.68 -19.31 35.10
CA SER A 559 -32.13 -19.40 35.17
C SER A 559 -32.64 -18.03 35.61
N PHE A 560 -33.47 -17.41 34.78
CA PHE A 560 -34.39 -16.38 35.26
C PHE A 560 -35.67 -17.10 35.66
N ASN A 561 -36.06 -16.93 36.92
CA ASN A 561 -37.44 -17.18 37.38
C ASN A 561 -38.37 -16.13 36.75
#